data_AF-A0A351J264-F1
#
_entry.id   AF-A0A351J264-F1
#
_cell.length_a   1.000
_cell.length_b   1.000
_cell.length_c   1.000
_cell.angle_alpha   90.00
_cell.angle_beta   90.00
_cell.angle_gamma   90.00
#
_symmetry.space_group_name_H-M   'P 1'
#
loop_
_entity.id
_entity.type
_entity.pdbx_description
1 polymer ?
#
loop_
_entity_poly.entity_id
_entity_poly.type
_entity_poly.pdbx_seq_one_letter_code
_entity_poly.pdbx_strand_id
1 'polypeptide(L)'
;IFTTGDYVVKDKSELLLAISKVKSGEIIFIEGNAVIDISDATSETLTSLTLPAGVILASNRGYVYEDGSVSTGAIIKSTAFASRPMITVANDNIRISGLVIQGPDPAQHLALWDRCFKSGGPLLGHPYYYNLVMVSGISVIGMNFECDNCEISGFNSSAISLGGSAEKPSKMAK
;
A
#
# COMPACT_ATOMS: atom_id res chain seq x y z
N ILE A 1 6.69 12.65 13.11
CA ILE A 1 5.91 13.01 11.91
C ILE A 1 6.87 13.69 10.95
N PHE A 2 6.98 13.17 9.72
CA PHE A 2 7.82 13.77 8.69
C PHE A 2 7.12 15.01 8.11
N THR A 3 7.88 16.04 7.76
CA THR A 3 7.36 17.26 7.12
C THR A 3 8.07 17.59 5.80
N THR A 4 9.11 16.82 5.46
CA THR A 4 9.89 16.91 4.22
C THR A 4 10.70 15.61 4.04
N GLY A 5 11.47 15.51 2.94
CA GLY A 5 12.40 14.42 2.64
C GLY A 5 13.42 14.83 1.58
N ASP A 6 14.31 13.91 1.22
CA ASP A 6 15.30 14.10 0.15
C ASP A 6 14.65 14.20 -1.23
N TYR A 7 13.51 13.52 -1.40
CA TYR A 7 12.63 13.64 -2.55
C TYR A 7 11.25 14.09 -2.09
N VAL A 8 10.84 15.29 -2.49
CA VAL A 8 9.47 15.80 -2.28
C VAL A 8 8.67 15.59 -3.57
N VAL A 9 7.57 14.84 -3.48
CA VAL A 9 6.76 14.45 -4.65
C VAL A 9 5.27 14.73 -4.40
N LYS A 10 4.54 15.03 -5.48
CA LYS A 10 3.08 15.30 -5.42
C LYS A 10 2.23 14.46 -6.37
N ASP A 11 2.86 13.74 -7.29
CA ASP A 11 2.15 12.93 -8.28
C ASP A 11 2.80 11.56 -8.55
N LYS A 12 2.09 10.72 -9.32
CA LYS A 12 2.52 9.36 -9.67
C LYS A 12 3.87 9.34 -10.37
N SER A 13 4.10 10.25 -11.32
CA SER A 13 5.31 10.27 -12.14
C SER A 13 6.53 10.65 -11.29
N GLU A 14 6.38 11.67 -10.46
CA GLU A 14 7.41 12.09 -9.50
C GLU A 14 7.71 10.99 -8.47
N LEU A 15 6.68 10.32 -7.94
CA LEU A 15 6.85 9.20 -7.00
C LEU A 15 7.64 8.04 -7.63
N LEU A 16 7.28 7.62 -8.84
CA LEU A 16 7.99 6.54 -9.54
C LEU A 16 9.44 6.93 -9.86
N LEU A 17 9.65 8.18 -10.27
CA LEU A 17 11.00 8.70 -10.51
C LEU A 17 11.83 8.76 -9.23
N ALA A 18 11.26 9.18 -8.11
CA ALA A 18 11.92 9.19 -6.81
C ALA A 18 12.29 7.77 -6.36
N ILE A 19 11.36 6.81 -6.45
CA ILE A 19 11.62 5.39 -6.15
C ILE A 19 12.79 4.84 -6.99
N SER A 20 12.91 5.25 -8.26
CA SER A 20 14.03 4.79 -9.11
C SER A 20 15.40 5.40 -8.77
N LYS A 21 15.44 6.47 -7.98
CA LYS A 21 16.67 7.25 -7.69
C LYS A 21 17.10 7.20 -6.23
N VAL A 22 16.15 6.99 -5.33
CA VAL A 22 16.36 7.02 -3.88
C VAL A 22 17.37 5.96 -3.45
N LYS A 23 18.15 6.29 -2.43
CA LYS A 23 19.19 5.46 -1.83
C LYS A 23 18.84 5.11 -0.40
N SER A 24 19.53 4.10 0.11
CA SER A 24 19.44 3.72 1.53
C SER A 24 19.73 4.92 2.43
N GLY A 25 18.86 5.15 3.42
CA GLY A 25 18.92 6.27 4.35
C GLY A 25 18.15 7.52 3.92
N GLU A 26 17.70 7.59 2.65
CA GLU A 26 16.95 8.73 2.13
C GLU A 26 15.43 8.56 2.29
N ILE A 27 14.73 9.70 2.29
CA ILE A 27 13.29 9.82 2.51
C ILE A 27 12.62 10.29 1.21
N ILE A 28 11.63 9.52 0.75
CA ILE A 28 10.64 10.00 -0.22
C ILE A 28 9.45 10.53 0.59
N PHE A 29 9.27 11.85 0.54
CA PHE A 29 8.16 12.54 1.17
C PHE A 29 7.09 12.89 0.14
N ILE A 30 5.88 12.40 0.35
CA ILE A 30 4.71 12.75 -0.45
C ILE A 30 3.96 13.88 0.24
N GLU A 31 3.70 14.96 -0.50
CA GLU A 31 2.97 16.13 0.02
C GLU A 31 1.63 15.74 0.68
N GLY A 32 1.33 16.30 1.84
CA GLY A 32 0.24 15.85 2.72
C GLY A 32 -1.18 15.91 2.16
N ASN A 33 -1.39 16.69 1.10
CA ASN A 33 -2.66 16.84 0.39
C ASN A 33 -2.69 16.09 -0.96
N ALA A 34 -1.60 15.39 -1.32
CA ALA A 34 -1.52 14.67 -2.58
C ALA A 34 -2.43 13.44 -2.57
N VAL A 35 -3.06 13.19 -3.72
CA VAL A 35 -3.85 11.97 -3.99
C VAL A 35 -3.27 11.33 -5.24
N ILE A 36 -2.58 10.21 -5.05
CA ILE A 36 -1.87 9.50 -6.11
C ILE A 36 -2.61 8.20 -6.41
N ASP A 37 -3.20 8.11 -7.59
CA ASP A 37 -3.73 6.85 -8.11
C ASP A 37 -2.63 6.10 -8.86
N ILE A 38 -2.22 4.94 -8.34
CA ILE A 38 -1.18 4.11 -8.96
C ILE A 38 -1.75 3.03 -9.88
N SER A 39 -3.07 3.00 -10.07
CA SER A 39 -3.71 2.20 -11.10
C SER A 39 -3.79 2.95 -12.44
N ASP A 40 -4.29 2.26 -13.45
CA ASP A 40 -4.67 2.82 -14.74
C ASP A 40 -6.09 2.35 -15.07
N ALA A 41 -7.03 3.30 -15.14
CA ALA A 41 -8.44 2.99 -15.35
C ALA A 41 -8.74 2.48 -16.77
N THR A 42 -7.88 2.78 -17.76
CA THR A 42 -8.10 2.40 -19.16
C THR A 42 -7.64 0.99 -19.46
N SER A 43 -6.54 0.57 -18.82
CA SER A 43 -5.93 -0.75 -18.98
C SER A 43 -6.26 -1.70 -17.83
N GLU A 44 -6.97 -1.22 -16.81
CA GLU A 44 -7.27 -1.95 -15.57
C GLU A 44 -6.01 -2.53 -14.90
N THR A 45 -4.89 -1.82 -15.03
CA THR A 45 -3.60 -2.28 -14.49
C THR A 45 -3.21 -1.57 -13.21
N LEU A 46 -2.36 -2.23 -12.42
CA LEU A 46 -1.77 -1.71 -11.20
C LEU A 46 -0.26 -1.55 -11.37
N THR A 47 0.26 -0.35 -11.10
CA THR A 47 1.70 -0.12 -10.91
C THR A 47 2.07 -0.41 -9.45
N SER A 48 2.54 -1.64 -9.18
CA SER A 48 3.01 -2.01 -7.84
C SER A 48 4.29 -1.23 -7.49
N LEU A 49 4.35 -0.64 -6.29
CA LEU A 49 5.51 0.11 -5.81
C LEU A 49 6.48 -0.84 -5.10
N THR A 50 7.67 -1.02 -5.66
CA THR A 50 8.75 -1.79 -5.01
C THR A 50 9.76 -0.83 -4.41
N LEU A 51 9.90 -0.84 -3.09
CA LEU A 51 10.79 0.07 -2.37
C LEU A 51 12.23 -0.49 -2.28
N PRO A 52 13.27 0.33 -2.56
CA PRO A 52 14.66 -0.05 -2.32
C PRO A 52 14.98 -0.25 -0.83
N ALA A 53 16.03 -1.02 -0.53
CA ALA A 53 16.47 -1.28 0.85
C ALA A 53 16.82 0.03 1.59
N GLY A 54 16.49 0.10 2.88
CA GLY A 54 16.88 1.22 3.74
C GLY A 54 16.14 2.54 3.50
N VAL A 55 15.06 2.53 2.70
CA VAL A 55 14.32 3.74 2.31
C VAL A 55 13.15 3.99 3.25
N ILE A 56 12.86 5.27 3.47
CA ILE A 56 11.63 5.73 4.13
C ILE A 56 10.69 6.30 3.09
N LEU A 57 9.47 5.76 3.00
CA LEU A 57 8.36 6.36 2.27
C LEU A 57 7.42 7.03 3.27
N ALA A 58 7.28 8.34 3.19
CA ALA A 58 6.58 9.10 4.23
C ALA A 58 5.59 10.13 3.69
N SER A 59 4.61 10.47 4.52
CA SER A 59 3.90 11.73 4.47
C SER A 59 3.68 12.24 5.91
N ASN A 60 2.87 13.28 6.07
CA ASN A 60 2.76 14.03 7.31
C ASN A 60 1.41 13.86 8.03
N ARG A 61 0.71 12.72 7.90
CA ARG A 61 -0.57 12.48 8.60
C ARG A 61 -0.47 12.82 10.09
N GLY A 62 -1.45 13.55 10.61
CA GLY A 62 -1.47 14.01 12.00
C GLY A 62 -0.61 15.24 12.31
N TYR A 63 0.12 15.80 11.33
CA TYR A 63 0.83 17.07 11.49
C TYR A 63 -0.16 18.21 11.70
N VAL A 64 0.10 19.09 12.68
CA VAL A 64 -0.70 20.30 12.91
C VAL A 64 0.01 21.49 12.26
N TYR A 65 -0.64 22.15 11.32
CA TYR A 65 -0.14 23.35 10.65
C TYR A 65 -0.31 24.61 11.53
N GLU A 66 0.35 25.70 11.15
CA GLU A 66 0.28 26.98 11.88
C GLU A 66 -1.14 27.55 11.96
N ASP A 67 -1.98 27.26 10.97
CA ASP A 67 -3.39 27.64 10.94
C ASP A 67 -4.30 26.73 11.81
N GLY A 68 -3.72 25.75 12.51
CA GLY A 68 -4.42 24.79 13.36
C GLY A 68 -5.06 23.62 12.61
N SER A 69 -4.98 23.58 11.28
CA SER A 69 -5.44 22.42 10.50
C SER A 69 -4.55 21.20 10.73
N VAL A 70 -5.12 20.00 10.58
CA VAL A 70 -4.40 18.74 10.77
C VAL A 70 -4.27 18.02 9.44
N SER A 71 -3.05 17.66 9.04
CA SER A 71 -2.80 16.90 7.83
C SER A 71 -3.44 15.52 7.89
N THR A 72 -4.14 15.13 6.83
CA THR A 72 -4.63 13.76 6.63
C THR A 72 -3.54 12.81 6.14
N GLY A 73 -2.39 13.35 5.73
CA GLY A 73 -1.36 12.63 4.99
C GLY A 73 -1.77 12.34 3.56
N ALA A 74 -0.77 12.10 2.72
CA ALA A 74 -0.99 11.78 1.32
C ALA A 74 -1.76 10.46 1.17
N ILE A 75 -2.64 10.41 0.16
CA ILE A 75 -3.39 9.22 -0.22
C ILE A 75 -2.69 8.55 -1.41
N ILE A 76 -2.30 7.30 -1.24
CA ILE A 76 -1.94 6.41 -2.35
C ILE A 76 -3.09 5.43 -2.53
N LYS A 77 -3.69 5.38 -3.72
CA LYS A 77 -4.85 4.54 -4.01
C LYS A 77 -4.70 3.71 -5.28
N SER A 78 -5.50 2.65 -5.37
CA SER A 78 -5.72 1.89 -6.59
C SER A 78 -7.22 1.60 -6.74
N THR A 79 -7.75 1.69 -7.96
CA THR A 79 -9.08 1.18 -8.30
C THR A 79 -9.05 -0.13 -9.08
N ALA A 80 -7.87 -0.63 -9.44
CA ALA A 80 -7.70 -1.88 -10.19
C ALA A 80 -7.66 -3.11 -9.29
N PHE A 81 -8.45 -4.13 -9.64
CA PHE A 81 -8.42 -5.46 -9.01
C PHE A 81 -7.30 -6.31 -9.60
N ALA A 82 -6.10 -6.18 -9.04
CA ALA A 82 -4.92 -6.93 -9.47
C ALA A 82 -4.44 -7.91 -8.40
N SER A 83 -4.00 -9.10 -8.81
CA SER A 83 -3.49 -10.16 -7.92
C SER A 83 -2.12 -9.86 -7.30
N ARG A 84 -1.51 -8.72 -7.63
CA ARG A 84 -0.23 -8.27 -7.07
C ARG A 84 -0.48 -7.25 -5.96
N PRO A 85 0.37 -7.20 -4.92
CA PRO A 85 0.23 -6.21 -3.86
C PRO A 85 0.45 -4.79 -4.38
N MET A 86 -0.18 -3.81 -3.74
CA MET A 86 -0.04 -2.39 -4.08
C MET A 86 1.38 -1.88 -3.78
N ILE A 87 1.96 -2.31 -2.66
CA ILE A 87 3.34 -2.03 -2.26
C ILE A 87 4.05 -3.35 -1.95
N THR A 88 5.25 -3.52 -2.49
CA THR A 88 6.12 -4.67 -2.24
C THR A 88 7.34 -4.23 -1.44
N VAL A 89 7.49 -4.78 -0.24
CA VAL A 89 8.64 -4.61 0.66
C VAL A 89 9.46 -5.90 0.61
N ALA A 90 10.24 -6.05 -0.46
CA ALA A 90 11.10 -7.21 -0.69
C ALA A 90 12.51 -7.07 -0.08
N ASN A 91 12.87 -5.86 0.36
CA ASN A 91 14.19 -5.54 0.90
C ASN A 91 14.12 -5.17 2.38
N ASP A 92 15.27 -5.14 3.05
CA ASP A 92 15.36 -4.88 4.49
C ASP A 92 15.34 -3.39 4.84
N ASN A 93 15.00 -3.10 6.09
CA ASN A 93 15.12 -1.78 6.74
C ASN A 93 14.27 -0.68 6.06
N ILE A 94 13.07 -1.03 5.60
CA ILE A 94 12.13 -0.10 4.98
C ILE A 94 11.14 0.41 6.02
N ARG A 95 10.82 1.71 5.96
CA ARG A 95 9.77 2.33 6.78
C ARG A 95 8.70 3.00 5.92
N ILE A 96 7.44 2.81 6.28
CA ILE A 96 6.29 3.50 5.70
C ILE A 96 5.57 4.27 6.80
N SER A 97 5.53 5.60 6.72
CA SER A 97 5.01 6.44 7.81
C SER A 97 4.05 7.53 7.34
N GLY A 98 2.98 7.77 8.09
CA GLY A 98 2.14 8.98 7.93
C GLY A 98 1.33 9.04 6.63
N LEU A 99 1.00 7.89 6.04
CA LEU A 99 0.28 7.77 4.76
C LEU A 99 -1.14 7.20 4.91
N VAL A 100 -1.98 7.45 3.92
CA VAL A 100 -3.27 6.77 3.72
C VAL A 100 -3.17 5.88 2.49
N ILE A 101 -3.40 4.58 2.64
CA ILE A 101 -3.21 3.56 1.60
C ILE A 101 -4.56 2.88 1.33
N GLN A 102 -5.11 3.10 0.14
CA GLN A 102 -6.47 2.68 -0.22
C GLN A 102 -6.50 1.66 -1.36
N GLY A 103 -7.01 0.47 -1.09
CA GLY A 103 -7.24 -0.55 -2.10
C GLY A 103 -8.57 -0.38 -2.86
N PRO A 104 -8.79 -1.21 -3.89
CA PRO A 104 -9.91 -1.08 -4.82
C PRO A 104 -11.25 -1.61 -4.28
N ASP A 105 -11.25 -2.24 -3.10
CA ASP A 105 -12.41 -2.93 -2.52
C ASP A 105 -12.90 -2.28 -1.20
N PRO A 106 -13.50 -1.07 -1.25
CA PRO A 106 -14.10 -0.48 -0.05
C PRO A 106 -15.37 -1.22 0.41
N ALA A 107 -16.07 -1.92 -0.50
CA ALA A 107 -17.25 -2.76 -0.21
C ALA A 107 -17.68 -3.65 -1.40
N GLN A 108 -16.86 -3.80 -2.43
CA GLN A 108 -17.22 -4.54 -3.65
C GLN A 108 -17.41 -6.04 -3.38
N HIS A 109 -16.64 -6.62 -2.45
CA HIS A 109 -16.85 -8.01 -2.01
C HIS A 109 -18.23 -8.22 -1.37
N LEU A 110 -18.78 -7.23 -0.64
CA LEU A 110 -20.14 -7.30 -0.08
C LEU A 110 -21.20 -7.25 -1.17
N ALA A 111 -21.03 -6.37 -2.17
CA ALA A 111 -21.92 -6.32 -3.32
C ALA A 111 -21.87 -7.62 -4.14
N LEU A 112 -20.70 -8.26 -4.23
CA LEU A 112 -20.56 -9.58 -4.85
C LEU A 112 -21.25 -10.66 -4.02
N TRP A 113 -21.09 -10.65 -2.69
CA TRP A 113 -21.78 -11.57 -1.78
C TRP A 113 -23.29 -11.52 -1.98
N ASP A 114 -23.86 -10.32 -2.03
CA ASP A 114 -25.29 -10.12 -2.26
C ASP A 114 -25.75 -10.75 -3.58
N ARG A 115 -24.99 -10.58 -4.67
CA ARG A 115 -25.31 -11.20 -5.97
C ARG A 115 -25.23 -12.72 -5.95
N CYS A 116 -24.33 -13.28 -5.16
CA CYS A 116 -24.09 -14.72 -5.11
C CYS A 116 -25.06 -15.45 -4.18
N PHE A 117 -25.47 -14.84 -3.06
CA PHE A 117 -26.09 -15.58 -1.95
C PHE A 117 -27.33 -14.91 -1.33
N LYS A 118 -27.66 -13.65 -1.64
CA LYS A 118 -28.84 -12.99 -1.06
C LYS A 118 -30.13 -13.60 -1.59
N SER A 119 -31.01 -13.97 -0.67
CA SER A 119 -32.36 -14.44 -1.01
C SER A 119 -33.11 -13.38 -1.82
N GLY A 120 -33.75 -13.80 -2.91
CA GLY A 120 -34.41 -12.91 -3.87
C GLY A 120 -33.46 -12.25 -4.89
N GLY A 121 -32.16 -12.54 -4.84
CA GLY A 121 -31.17 -12.11 -5.83
C GLY A 121 -30.89 -13.16 -6.92
N PRO A 122 -29.87 -12.94 -7.77
CA PRO A 122 -29.52 -13.84 -8.85
C PRO A 122 -28.97 -15.22 -8.43
N LEU A 123 -28.55 -15.38 -7.17
CA LEU A 123 -28.04 -16.62 -6.59
C LEU A 123 -26.93 -17.29 -7.43
N LEU A 124 -25.97 -16.48 -7.92
CA LEU A 124 -24.89 -16.97 -8.80
C LEU A 124 -23.96 -18.01 -8.13
N GLY A 125 -24.02 -18.11 -6.80
CA GLY A 125 -23.34 -19.14 -6.03
C GLY A 125 -21.82 -19.03 -6.00
N HIS A 126 -21.20 -20.06 -5.43
CA HIS A 126 -19.75 -20.13 -5.23
C HIS A 126 -18.91 -19.97 -6.52
N PRO A 127 -19.27 -20.57 -7.67
CA PRO A 127 -18.46 -20.44 -8.89
C PRO A 127 -18.26 -18.98 -9.32
N TYR A 128 -19.28 -18.13 -9.15
CA TYR A 128 -19.18 -16.72 -9.46
C TYR A 128 -18.43 -15.94 -8.38
N TYR A 129 -18.66 -16.27 -7.10
CA TYR A 129 -17.96 -15.65 -5.98
C TYR A 129 -16.44 -15.81 -6.06
N TYR A 130 -15.97 -16.99 -6.46
CA TYR A 130 -14.52 -17.28 -6.54
C TYR A 130 -13.82 -16.62 -7.74
N ASN A 131 -14.53 -15.88 -8.60
CA ASN A 131 -13.89 -15.01 -9.60
C ASN A 131 -13.42 -13.68 -9.01
N LEU A 132 -13.72 -13.38 -7.74
CA LEU A 132 -13.22 -12.18 -7.08
C LEU A 132 -11.69 -12.23 -6.99
N VAL A 133 -11.04 -11.26 -7.60
CA VAL A 133 -9.59 -11.09 -7.47
C VAL A 133 -9.28 -10.66 -6.03
N MET A 134 -8.41 -11.44 -5.39
CA MET A 134 -7.87 -11.13 -4.08
C MET A 134 -6.83 -10.02 -4.22
N VAL A 135 -7.05 -8.92 -3.52
CA VAL A 135 -6.19 -7.73 -3.55
C VAL A 135 -5.57 -7.49 -2.17
N SER A 136 -4.28 -7.18 -2.16
CA SER A 136 -3.49 -6.94 -0.94
C SER A 136 -2.80 -5.58 -0.99
N GLY A 137 -2.67 -4.92 0.16
CA GLY A 137 -2.04 -3.61 0.28
C GLY A 137 -0.52 -3.69 0.24
N ILE A 138 0.08 -4.02 1.38
CA ILE A 138 1.53 -4.12 1.54
C ILE A 138 1.92 -5.59 1.70
N SER A 139 2.81 -6.09 0.85
CA SER A 139 3.42 -7.41 1.03
C SER A 139 4.85 -7.26 1.52
N VAL A 140 5.15 -7.84 2.68
CA VAL A 140 6.44 -7.71 3.36
C VAL A 140 7.15 -9.05 3.39
N ILE A 141 8.36 -9.09 2.83
CA ILE A 141 9.25 -10.25 2.84
C ILE A 141 10.61 -9.90 3.47
N GLY A 142 11.04 -8.64 3.35
CA GLY A 142 12.25 -8.14 3.98
C GLY A 142 12.16 -8.01 5.49
N MET A 143 13.32 -7.91 6.13
CA MET A 143 13.48 -7.77 7.58
C MET A 143 13.41 -6.31 8.02
N ASN A 144 13.10 -6.09 9.30
CA ASN A 144 13.06 -4.76 9.93
C ASN A 144 12.14 -3.76 9.21
N PHE A 145 10.98 -4.23 8.75
CA PHE A 145 9.93 -3.37 8.22
C PHE A 145 9.22 -2.61 9.36
N GLU A 146 9.11 -1.28 9.22
CA GLU A 146 8.33 -0.43 10.12
C GLU A 146 7.15 0.19 9.37
N CYS A 147 5.95 0.11 9.96
CA CYS A 147 4.78 0.85 9.49
C CYS A 147 4.11 1.56 10.67
N ASP A 148 4.09 2.89 10.63
CA ASP A 148 3.63 3.71 11.74
C ASP A 148 2.79 4.90 11.27
N ASN A 149 1.80 5.30 12.07
CA ASN A 149 0.96 6.47 11.79
C ASN A 149 0.27 6.43 10.40
N CYS A 150 0.04 5.24 9.86
CA CYS A 150 -0.63 5.02 8.58
C CYS A 150 -2.09 4.61 8.78
N GLU A 151 -2.90 4.88 7.78
CA GLU A 151 -4.22 4.27 7.59
C GLU A 151 -4.17 3.37 6.35
N ILE A 152 -4.65 2.13 6.47
CA ILE A 152 -4.62 1.15 5.37
C ILE A 152 -5.98 0.47 5.30
N SER A 153 -6.66 0.58 4.15
CA SER A 153 -8.05 0.12 3.98
C SER A 153 -8.35 -0.29 2.54
N GLY A 154 -9.49 -0.92 2.29
CA GLY A 154 -9.97 -1.23 0.94
C GLY A 154 -9.37 -2.48 0.29
N PHE A 155 -8.88 -3.44 1.09
CA PHE A 155 -8.30 -4.71 0.61
C PHE A 155 -9.14 -5.90 1.10
N ASN A 156 -9.49 -6.82 0.22
CA ASN A 156 -10.32 -8.00 0.55
C ASN A 156 -9.52 -9.26 0.92
N SER A 157 -8.19 -9.22 0.76
CA SER A 157 -7.29 -10.28 1.23
C SER A 157 -6.54 -9.85 2.48
N SER A 158 -5.67 -8.84 2.36
CA SER A 158 -4.86 -8.35 3.48
C SER A 158 -4.44 -6.89 3.29
N ALA A 159 -4.60 -6.06 4.32
CA ALA A 159 -4.03 -4.72 4.34
C ALA A 159 -2.48 -4.76 4.37
N ILE A 160 -1.93 -5.61 5.25
CA ILE A 160 -0.50 -5.94 5.32
C ILE A 160 -0.39 -7.47 5.39
N SER A 161 0.41 -8.07 4.53
CA SER A 161 0.82 -9.48 4.62
C SER A 161 2.30 -9.57 4.99
N LEU A 162 2.62 -10.48 5.91
CA LEU A 162 3.99 -10.79 6.32
C LEU A 162 4.33 -12.19 5.80
N GLY A 163 5.27 -12.27 4.86
CA GLY A 163 5.80 -13.52 4.31
C GLY A 163 7.24 -13.70 4.78
N GLY A 164 7.48 -14.59 5.73
CA GLY A 164 8.83 -14.78 6.25
C GLY A 164 9.77 -15.44 5.26
N SER A 165 10.99 -14.91 5.11
CA SER A 165 12.16 -15.79 4.94
C SER A 165 12.56 -16.25 6.32
N ALA A 166 12.27 -17.51 6.66
CA ALA A 166 12.84 -18.08 7.87
C ALA A 166 14.37 -18.13 7.69
N GLU A 167 15.11 -17.32 8.44
CA GLU A 167 16.52 -17.64 8.65
C GLU A 167 16.57 -19.06 9.23
N LYS A 168 17.16 -19.99 8.49
CA LYS A 168 17.55 -21.28 9.08
C LYS A 168 18.50 -20.92 10.23
N PRO A 169 18.25 -21.35 11.48
CA PRO A 169 19.17 -21.11 12.56
C PRO A 169 20.54 -21.63 12.11
N SER A 170 21.55 -20.75 12.13
CA SER A 170 22.92 -21.15 11.88
C SER A 170 23.24 -22.25 12.89
N LYS A 171 23.63 -23.43 12.40
CA LYS A 171 24.10 -24.49 13.27
C LYS A 171 25.28 -23.91 14.04
N MET A 172 25.12 -23.71 15.34
CA MET A 172 26.26 -23.41 16.21
C MET A 172 27.29 -24.50 15.95
N ALA A 173 28.46 -24.11 15.46
CA ALA A 173 29.60 -25.00 15.39
C ALA A 173 29.90 -25.45 16.82
N LYS A 174 29.84 -26.76 17.04
CA LYS A 174 30.29 -27.40 18.28
C LYS A 174 31.80 -27.38 18.35
#